data_AF-A0A109FEY3-F1
#
_entry.id   AF-A0A109FEY3-F1
#
_cell.length_a   1.000
_cell.length_b   1.000
_cell.length_c   1.000
_cell.angle_alpha   90.00
_cell.angle_beta   90.00
_cell.angle_gamma   90.00
#
_symmetry.space_group_name_H-M   'P 1'
#
loop_
_entity.id
_entity.type
_entity.pdbx_description
1 polymer ?
#
loop_
_entity_poly.entity_id
_entity_poly.type
_entity_poly.pdbx_seq_one_letter_code
_entity_poly.pdbx_strand_id
1 'polypeptide(L)'
;GTANDSTVLNDALALQHLEANFYAEGLANFDQAGYYNVRPLLEKVAQDEAEHIKFFTTVLKAANLSAVQACNYTYVTGYLRLAQVLENVVVSAFLGAATSFLESSPTNSGAGAGPIGESLYPDAPATILTVDARHSAFFNFLRRESPFPFPMDTPLSERAVVTVLKQFTESCPSGSAPKIAPFPALNFTSSQFFSDGKVFVGPVDASAVNLNDTVYCGF
;
A
#
# COMPACT_ATOMS: atom_id res chain seq x y z
N GLY A 1 4.83 -3.05 -19.10
CA GLY A 1 6.29 -2.88 -19.06
C GLY A 1 6.76 -3.54 -17.80
N THR A 2 7.69 -4.48 -17.90
CA THR A 2 8.19 -5.21 -16.73
C THR A 2 9.01 -4.25 -15.89
N ALA A 3 8.49 -3.90 -14.71
CA ALA A 3 9.23 -3.18 -13.69
C ALA A 3 10.55 -3.91 -13.44
N ASN A 4 11.65 -3.18 -13.32
CA ASN A 4 12.86 -3.77 -12.77
C ASN A 4 12.55 -4.09 -11.31
N ASP A 5 12.75 -5.34 -10.91
CA ASP A 5 12.99 -5.84 -9.55
C ASP A 5 13.43 -4.78 -8.52
N SER A 6 14.40 -3.93 -8.85
CA SER A 6 14.85 -2.80 -8.01
C SER A 6 13.82 -1.69 -7.80
N THR A 7 13.03 -1.38 -8.82
CA THR A 7 11.96 -0.38 -8.75
C THR A 7 10.81 -0.89 -7.89
N VAL A 8 10.36 -2.13 -8.09
CA VAL A 8 9.25 -2.70 -7.29
C VAL A 8 9.58 -2.69 -5.80
N LEU A 9 10.79 -3.14 -5.42
CA LEU A 9 11.20 -3.13 -4.01
C LEU A 9 11.37 -1.72 -3.44
N ASN A 10 11.83 -0.76 -4.24
CA ASN A 10 11.99 0.61 -3.75
C ASN A 10 10.66 1.35 -3.65
N ASP A 11 9.70 1.06 -4.53
CA ASP A 11 8.34 1.61 -4.42
C ASP A 11 7.61 1.00 -3.21
N ALA A 12 7.81 -0.30 -2.95
CA ALA A 12 7.37 -0.95 -1.72
C ALA A 12 8.01 -0.30 -0.48
N LEU A 13 9.33 -0.10 -0.46
CA LEU A 13 10.02 0.59 0.63
C LEU A 13 9.53 2.03 0.81
N ALA A 14 9.21 2.75 -0.28
CA ALA A 14 8.66 4.09 -0.21
C ALA A 14 7.28 4.13 0.47
N LEU A 15 6.41 3.14 0.21
CA LEU A 15 5.14 2.99 0.94
C LEU A 15 5.38 2.78 2.44
N GLN A 16 6.33 1.92 2.79
CA GLN A 16 6.66 1.65 4.19
C GLN A 16 7.21 2.88 4.91
N HIS A 17 8.02 3.71 4.24
CA HIS A 17 8.44 5.01 4.79
C HIS A 17 7.28 5.96 5.01
N LEU A 18 6.29 5.99 4.10
CA LEU A 18 5.08 6.79 4.24
C LEU A 18 4.27 6.34 5.47
N GLU A 19 3.99 5.04 5.59
CA GLU A 19 3.19 4.50 6.70
C GLU A 19 3.88 4.65 8.05
N ALA A 20 5.17 4.30 8.14
CA ALA A 20 5.90 4.44 9.39
C ALA A 20 5.97 5.90 9.86
N ASN A 21 6.15 6.86 8.95
CA ASN A 21 6.09 8.28 9.29
C ASN A 21 4.68 8.70 9.72
N PHE A 22 3.65 8.31 8.96
CA PHE A 22 2.25 8.59 9.29
C PHE A 22 1.86 8.06 10.67
N TYR A 23 2.22 6.82 11.00
CA TYR A 23 1.90 6.22 12.29
C TYR A 23 2.68 6.83 13.44
N ALA A 24 3.97 7.15 13.25
CA ALA A 24 4.78 7.83 14.25
C ALA A 24 4.21 9.22 14.60
N GLU A 25 3.84 10.01 13.59
CA GLU A 25 3.28 11.35 13.78
C GLU A 25 1.83 11.32 14.26
N GLY A 26 1.01 10.43 13.69
CA GLY A 26 -0.41 10.33 13.98
C GLY A 26 -0.69 9.81 15.38
N LEU A 27 0.10 8.84 15.87
CA LEU A 27 -0.07 8.30 17.23
C LEU A 27 0.20 9.36 18.31
N ALA A 28 1.14 10.28 18.07
CA ALA A 28 1.42 11.37 19.00
C ALA A 28 0.23 12.33 19.16
N ASN A 29 -0.62 12.42 18.14
CA ASN A 29 -1.75 13.34 18.07
C ASN A 29 -3.12 12.63 18.17
N PHE A 30 -3.14 11.31 18.39
CA PHE A 30 -4.37 10.53 18.41
C PHE A 30 -5.13 10.69 19.73
N ASP A 31 -6.33 11.28 19.66
CA ASP A 31 -7.29 11.27 20.75
C ASP A 31 -8.05 9.93 20.78
N GLN A 32 -7.86 9.20 21.87
CA GLN A 32 -8.47 7.89 22.08
C GLN A 32 -9.93 7.97 22.56
N ALA A 33 -10.48 9.16 22.79
CA ALA A 33 -11.87 9.33 23.21
C ALA A 33 -12.85 8.53 22.31
N GLY A 34 -13.64 7.65 22.93
CA GLY A 34 -14.59 6.77 22.23
C GLY A 34 -14.03 5.41 21.76
N TYR A 35 -12.74 5.11 22.00
CA TYR A 35 -12.13 3.82 21.67
C TYR A 35 -11.58 3.10 22.90
N TYR A 36 -12.10 1.91 23.17
CA TYR A 36 -11.64 1.09 24.28
C TYR A 36 -10.34 0.36 23.93
N ASN A 37 -9.27 0.61 24.70
CA ASN A 37 -8.00 -0.12 24.64
C ASN A 37 -7.35 -0.25 23.24
N VAL A 38 -7.49 0.77 22.39
CA VAL A 38 -6.97 0.75 21.00
C VAL A 38 -5.50 1.16 20.89
N ARG A 39 -5.00 1.99 21.81
CA ARG A 39 -3.65 2.56 21.72
C ARG A 39 -2.53 1.52 21.68
N PRO A 40 -2.55 0.42 22.47
CA PRO A 40 -1.53 -0.63 22.34
C PRO A 40 -1.53 -1.31 20.96
N LEU A 41 -2.69 -1.41 20.30
CA LEU A 41 -2.79 -1.96 18.95
C LEU A 41 -2.23 -0.98 17.91
N LEU A 42 -2.50 0.32 18.06
CA LEU A 42 -1.90 1.36 17.21
C LEU A 42 -0.38 1.44 17.38
N GLU A 43 0.12 1.31 18.60
CA GLU A 43 1.55 1.21 18.89
C GLU A 43 2.16 -0.03 18.24
N LYS A 44 1.43 -1.16 18.20
CA LYS A 44 1.87 -2.37 17.53
C LYS A 44 1.96 -2.19 16.01
N VAL A 45 0.95 -1.59 15.38
CA VAL A 45 0.98 -1.25 13.94
C VAL A 45 2.20 -0.37 13.64
N ALA A 46 2.40 0.71 14.39
CA ALA A 46 3.56 1.60 14.21
C ALA A 46 4.92 0.87 14.34
N GLN A 47 5.01 -0.14 15.22
CA GLN A 47 6.20 -0.98 15.35
C GLN A 47 6.39 -1.91 14.16
N ASP A 48 5.32 -2.51 13.66
CA ASP A 48 5.36 -3.42 12.52
C ASP A 48 5.81 -2.67 11.24
N GLU A 49 5.29 -1.46 10.99
CA GLU A 49 5.75 -0.63 9.85
C GLU A 49 7.24 -0.23 9.95
N ALA A 50 7.74 0.01 11.16
CA ALA A 50 9.16 0.27 11.36
C ALA A 50 10.03 -0.97 11.10
N GLU A 51 9.55 -2.17 11.41
CA GLU A 51 10.23 -3.42 11.09
C GLU A 51 10.17 -3.75 9.59
N HIS A 52 9.07 -3.43 8.91
CA HIS A 52 8.95 -3.59 7.46
C HIS A 52 10.02 -2.78 6.70
N ILE A 53 10.31 -1.54 7.12
CA ILE A 53 11.42 -0.73 6.57
C ILE A 53 12.76 -1.45 6.73
N LYS A 54 13.05 -1.99 7.92
CA LYS A 54 14.30 -2.71 8.20
C LYS A 54 14.42 -3.95 7.33
N PHE A 55 13.32 -4.67 7.16
CA PHE A 55 13.24 -5.84 6.29
C PHE A 55 13.57 -5.48 4.83
N PHE A 56 12.86 -4.52 4.22
CA PHE A 56 13.13 -4.12 2.85
C PHE A 56 14.53 -3.54 2.65
N THR A 57 15.02 -2.75 3.59
CA THR A 57 16.40 -2.24 3.56
C THR A 57 17.42 -3.38 3.57
N THR A 58 17.15 -4.43 4.35
CA THR A 58 18.00 -5.63 4.40
C THR A 58 17.95 -6.42 3.09
N VAL A 59 16.76 -6.62 2.52
CA VAL A 59 16.56 -7.30 1.24
C VAL A 59 17.25 -6.57 0.10
N LEU A 60 17.07 -5.24 -0.01
CA LEU A 60 17.72 -4.41 -1.02
C LEU A 60 19.24 -4.46 -0.89
N LYS A 61 19.76 -4.37 0.33
CA LYS A 61 21.20 -4.49 0.59
C LYS A 61 21.76 -5.86 0.18
N ALA A 62 21.06 -6.94 0.51
CA ALA A 62 21.47 -8.30 0.13
C ALA A 62 21.48 -8.49 -1.40
N ALA A 63 20.57 -7.81 -2.11
CA ALA A 63 20.52 -7.78 -3.56
C ALA A 63 21.53 -6.80 -4.22
N ASN A 64 22.41 -6.15 -3.45
CA ASN A 64 23.30 -5.08 -3.92
C ASN A 64 22.56 -3.89 -4.59
N LEU A 65 21.35 -3.61 -4.14
CA LEU A 65 20.51 -2.50 -4.60
C LEU A 65 20.53 -1.38 -3.57
N SER A 66 20.50 -0.13 -4.05
CA SER A 66 20.36 1.03 -3.17
C SER A 66 18.91 1.14 -2.68
N ALA A 67 18.76 1.36 -1.38
CA ALA A 67 17.49 1.62 -0.73
C ALA A 67 17.15 3.12 -0.78
N VAL A 68 15.90 3.43 -1.14
CA VAL A 68 15.37 4.80 -1.07
C VAL A 68 15.23 5.26 0.39
N GLN A 69 15.35 6.58 0.57
CA GLN A 69 15.17 7.22 1.87
C GLN A 69 13.74 7.76 2.00
N ALA A 70 13.29 7.94 3.25
CA ALA A 70 12.01 8.57 3.53
C ALA A 70 11.93 9.98 2.90
N CYS A 71 10.78 10.29 2.32
CA CYS A 71 10.45 11.62 1.84
C CYS A 71 9.85 12.48 2.98
N ASN A 72 9.61 13.75 2.70
CA ASN A 72 8.80 14.63 3.53
C ASN A 72 7.34 14.48 3.11
N TYR A 73 6.46 14.29 4.10
CA TYR A 73 5.07 13.94 3.86
C TYR A 73 4.10 14.99 4.40
N THR A 74 2.92 15.03 3.78
CA THR A 74 1.75 15.77 4.27
C THR A 74 0.54 14.86 4.32
N TYR A 75 -0.27 15.07 5.34
CA TYR A 75 -1.45 14.25 5.60
C TYR A 75 -2.70 15.13 5.66
N VAL A 76 -3.79 14.58 5.13
CA VAL A 76 -5.12 15.17 5.32
C VAL A 76 -5.63 14.87 6.73
N THR A 77 -6.54 15.71 7.24
CA THR A 77 -7.08 15.54 8.59
C THR A 77 -7.87 14.23 8.76
N GLY A 78 -7.72 13.59 9.92
CA GLY A 78 -8.52 12.42 10.32
C GLY A 78 -7.71 11.13 10.33
N TYR A 79 -6.98 10.90 11.42
CA TYR A 79 -6.04 9.78 11.58
C TYR A 79 -6.64 8.41 11.24
N LEU A 80 -7.70 7.97 11.93
CA LEU A 80 -8.24 6.62 11.71
C LEU A 80 -8.84 6.42 10.32
N ARG A 81 -9.37 7.48 9.70
CA ARG A 81 -9.88 7.40 8.33
C ARG A 81 -8.72 7.28 7.34
N LEU A 82 -7.66 8.05 7.56
CA LEU A 82 -6.49 7.98 6.68
C LEU A 82 -5.74 6.65 6.86
N ALA A 83 -5.58 6.15 8.08
CA ALA A 83 -5.03 4.83 8.37
C ALA A 83 -5.79 3.73 7.62
N GLN A 84 -7.12 3.73 7.70
CA GLN A 84 -7.96 2.80 6.95
C GLN A 84 -7.69 2.85 5.44
N VAL A 85 -7.58 4.06 4.86
CA VAL A 85 -7.32 4.22 3.42
C VAL A 85 -5.92 3.72 3.05
N LEU A 86 -4.90 4.10 3.82
CA LEU A 86 -3.51 3.70 3.57
C LEU A 86 -3.36 2.18 3.59
N GLU A 87 -3.87 1.53 4.63
CA GLU A 87 -3.75 0.08 4.82
C GLU A 87 -4.45 -0.72 3.71
N ASN A 88 -5.65 -0.32 3.30
CA ASN A 88 -6.35 -0.94 2.17
C ASN A 88 -5.57 -0.79 0.85
N VAL A 89 -4.96 0.38 0.63
CA VAL A 89 -4.16 0.65 -0.56
C VAL A 89 -2.87 -0.15 -0.55
N VAL A 90 -2.24 -0.29 0.61
CA VAL A 90 -0.98 -1.01 0.81
C VAL A 90 -1.16 -2.52 0.59
N VAL A 91 -2.25 -3.11 1.07
CA VAL A 91 -2.64 -4.49 0.70
C VAL A 91 -2.68 -4.66 -0.81
N SER A 92 -3.35 -3.74 -1.51
CA SER A 92 -3.49 -3.79 -2.96
C SER A 92 -2.14 -3.60 -3.67
N ALA A 93 -1.28 -2.71 -3.16
CA ALA A 93 0.07 -2.47 -3.65
C ALA A 93 0.98 -3.70 -3.50
N PHE A 94 0.99 -4.33 -2.33
CA PHE A 94 1.82 -5.50 -2.09
C PHE A 94 1.35 -6.74 -2.85
N LEU A 95 0.04 -6.89 -3.06
CA LEU A 95 -0.49 -7.93 -3.94
C LEU A 95 -0.02 -7.71 -5.39
N GLY A 96 -0.02 -6.47 -5.87
CA GLY A 96 0.54 -6.09 -7.18
C GLY A 96 2.05 -6.32 -7.30
N ALA A 97 2.81 -6.00 -6.25
CA ALA A 97 4.24 -6.26 -6.19
C ALA A 97 4.53 -7.77 -6.19
N ALA A 98 3.84 -8.54 -5.35
CA ALA A 98 4.00 -10.00 -5.28
C ALA A 98 3.70 -10.68 -6.63
N THR A 99 2.60 -10.28 -7.28
CA THR A 99 2.25 -10.79 -8.63
C THR A 99 3.31 -10.43 -9.68
N SER A 100 3.84 -9.20 -9.64
CA SER A 100 4.90 -8.75 -10.55
C SER A 100 6.17 -9.61 -10.44
N PHE A 101 6.56 -10.05 -9.23
CA PHE A 101 7.70 -10.95 -9.03
C PHE A 101 7.47 -12.37 -9.56
N LEU A 102 6.22 -12.86 -9.46
CA LEU A 102 5.86 -14.17 -10.01
C LEU A 102 5.90 -14.17 -11.54
N GLU A 103 5.51 -13.06 -12.18
CA GLU A 103 5.52 -12.93 -13.63
C GLU A 103 6.92 -12.65 -14.21
N SER A 104 7.79 -11.96 -13.46
CA SER A 104 9.13 -11.59 -13.93
C SER A 104 10.16 -12.74 -13.89
N SER A 105 9.85 -13.86 -13.22
CA SER A 105 10.79 -14.96 -13.02
C SER A 105 10.30 -16.31 -13.56
N PRO A 106 10.71 -16.72 -14.79
CA PRO A 106 10.34 -18.02 -15.37
C PRO A 106 10.91 -19.24 -14.63
N THR A 107 11.89 -19.03 -13.73
CA THR A 107 12.64 -20.11 -13.06
C THR A 107 12.33 -20.27 -11.58
N ASN A 108 11.50 -19.40 -11.00
CA ASN A 108 11.24 -19.38 -9.55
C ASN A 108 9.87 -19.94 -9.15
N SER A 109 9.22 -20.74 -10.01
CA SER A 109 8.01 -21.52 -9.68
C SER A 109 8.23 -22.60 -8.59
N GLY A 110 9.35 -22.54 -7.87
CA GLY A 110 9.69 -23.36 -6.72
C GLY A 110 10.14 -22.56 -5.49
N ALA A 111 10.02 -21.22 -5.48
CA ALA A 111 10.15 -20.42 -4.27
C ALA A 111 8.88 -20.59 -3.40
N GLY A 112 8.65 -21.81 -2.93
CA GLY A 112 7.94 -21.95 -1.66
C GLY A 112 8.85 -21.40 -0.58
N ALA A 113 8.27 -20.72 0.41
CA ALA A 113 8.91 -20.22 1.63
C ALA A 113 10.10 -21.09 2.06
N GLY A 114 11.29 -20.77 1.55
CA GLY A 114 12.52 -21.38 1.97
C GLY A 114 12.82 -20.95 3.41
N PRO A 115 13.76 -21.60 4.10
CA PRO A 115 14.28 -21.07 5.36
C PRO A 115 14.65 -19.60 5.14
N ILE A 116 14.22 -18.73 6.05
CA ILE A 116 14.54 -17.30 6.12
C ILE A 116 16.07 -17.08 6.03
N GLY A 117 16.59 -17.03 4.80
CA GLY A 117 18.02 -17.10 4.50
C GLY A 117 18.26 -16.94 3.00
N GLU A 118 18.73 -15.75 2.63
CA GLU A 118 19.26 -15.35 1.32
C GLU A 118 18.32 -15.33 0.09
N SER A 119 17.22 -16.09 0.07
CA SER A 119 16.25 -16.12 -1.06
C SER A 119 14.87 -15.51 -0.74
N LEU A 120 14.79 -14.54 0.18
CA LEU A 120 13.53 -13.85 0.53
C LEU A 120 13.09 -12.79 -0.50
N TYR A 121 13.91 -12.58 -1.53
CA TYR A 121 13.73 -11.51 -2.50
C TYR A 121 12.34 -11.50 -3.20
N PRO A 122 11.85 -12.62 -3.79
CA PRO A 122 10.56 -12.62 -4.47
C PRO A 122 9.36 -12.67 -3.50
N ASP A 123 9.55 -13.22 -2.30
CA ASP A 123 8.48 -13.39 -1.31
C ASP A 123 8.33 -12.18 -0.36
N ALA A 124 9.27 -11.22 -0.43
CA ALA A 124 9.31 -10.07 0.45
C ALA A 124 7.97 -9.30 0.50
N PRO A 125 7.36 -8.90 -0.63
CA PRO A 125 6.03 -8.30 -0.64
C PRO A 125 4.95 -9.18 -0.01
N ALA A 126 4.97 -10.49 -0.25
CA ALA A 126 3.95 -11.40 0.24
C ALA A 126 3.99 -11.57 1.77
N THR A 127 5.18 -11.54 2.37
CA THR A 127 5.30 -11.62 3.83
C THR A 127 4.65 -10.43 4.54
N ILE A 128 4.77 -9.24 3.97
CA ILE A 128 4.23 -7.98 4.52
C ILE A 128 2.74 -7.82 4.17
N LEU A 129 2.32 -8.22 2.96
CA LEU A 129 0.92 -8.25 2.53
C LEU A 129 -0.02 -8.85 3.60
N THR A 130 0.35 -9.97 4.19
CA THR A 130 -0.50 -10.65 5.20
C THR A 130 -0.53 -9.95 6.55
N VAL A 131 0.45 -9.09 6.83
CA VAL A 131 0.47 -8.21 8.01
C VAL A 131 -0.47 -7.04 7.77
N ASP A 132 -0.33 -6.35 6.65
CA ASP A 132 -1.14 -5.18 6.30
C ASP A 132 -2.61 -5.55 6.06
N ALA A 133 -2.89 -6.77 5.59
CA ALA A 133 -4.26 -7.27 5.53
C ALA A 133 -4.91 -7.33 6.93
N ARG A 134 -4.15 -7.65 7.98
CA ARG A 134 -4.64 -7.65 9.37
C ARG A 134 -4.78 -6.23 9.91
N HIS A 135 -3.87 -5.33 9.55
CA HIS A 135 -3.98 -3.91 9.89
C HIS A 135 -5.21 -3.29 9.22
N SER A 136 -5.39 -3.48 7.92
CA SER A 136 -6.58 -3.08 7.17
C SER A 136 -7.87 -3.58 7.82
N ALA A 137 -7.96 -4.88 8.13
CA ALA A 137 -9.12 -5.46 8.82
C ALA A 137 -9.39 -4.77 10.17
N PHE A 138 -8.33 -4.48 10.94
CA PHE A 138 -8.41 -3.77 12.20
C PHE A 138 -8.92 -2.33 12.04
N PHE A 139 -8.40 -1.55 11.09
CA PHE A 139 -8.87 -0.18 10.87
C PHE A 139 -10.29 -0.12 10.29
N ASN A 140 -10.65 -1.06 9.42
CA ASN A 140 -12.03 -1.22 8.96
C ASN A 140 -12.97 -1.47 10.15
N PHE A 141 -12.59 -2.35 11.08
CA PHE A 141 -13.36 -2.59 12.29
C PHE A 141 -13.51 -1.35 13.17
N LEU A 142 -12.42 -0.60 13.42
CA LEU A 142 -12.46 0.65 14.19
C LEU A 142 -13.38 1.70 13.55
N ARG A 143 -13.46 1.69 12.22
CA ARG A 143 -14.31 2.58 11.43
C ARG A 143 -15.75 2.10 11.29
N ARG A 144 -16.10 0.97 11.93
CA ARG A 144 -17.44 0.32 11.89
C ARG A 144 -17.81 -0.18 10.49
N GLU A 145 -16.81 -0.55 9.72
CA GLU A 145 -16.95 -1.20 8.42
C GLU A 145 -16.63 -2.69 8.55
N SER A 146 -16.89 -3.47 7.49
CA SER A 146 -16.56 -4.89 7.48
C SER A 146 -15.04 -5.07 7.52
N PRO A 147 -14.47 -5.86 8.43
CA PRO A 147 -13.05 -6.21 8.42
C PRO A 147 -12.63 -7.02 7.17
N PHE A 148 -13.61 -7.56 6.45
CA PHE A 148 -13.46 -8.38 5.25
C PHE A 148 -14.49 -7.90 4.21
N PRO A 149 -14.27 -6.74 3.57
CA PRO A 149 -15.28 -6.11 2.71
C PRO A 149 -15.52 -6.89 1.42
N PHE A 150 -14.50 -7.58 0.93
CA PHE A 150 -14.54 -8.34 -0.33
C PHE A 150 -13.89 -9.72 -0.15
N PRO A 151 -14.28 -10.72 -0.97
CA PRO A 151 -13.68 -12.05 -0.91
C PRO A 151 -12.28 -12.12 -1.53
N MET A 152 -11.88 -11.12 -2.33
CA MET A 152 -10.59 -11.01 -3.00
C MET A 152 -10.15 -9.56 -3.01
N ASP A 153 -8.86 -9.33 -2.79
CA ASP A 153 -8.23 -8.02 -2.97
C ASP A 153 -7.81 -7.82 -4.43
N THR A 154 -7.66 -6.55 -4.83
CA THR A 154 -7.30 -6.19 -6.20
C THR A 154 -5.85 -5.70 -6.26
N PRO A 155 -4.98 -6.29 -7.09
CA PRO A 155 -3.58 -5.84 -7.20
C PRO A 155 -3.47 -4.47 -7.85
N LEU A 156 -2.70 -3.56 -7.27
CA LEU A 156 -2.34 -2.29 -7.91
C LEU A 156 -1.11 -2.43 -8.80
N SER A 157 -1.14 -1.77 -9.95
CA SER A 157 0.07 -1.58 -10.75
C SER A 157 1.07 -0.65 -10.06
N GLU A 158 2.35 -0.77 -10.40
CA GLU A 158 3.43 0.13 -9.96
C GLU A 158 3.05 1.62 -10.15
N ARG A 159 2.47 1.96 -11.30
CA ARG A 159 2.04 3.33 -11.58
C ARG A 159 0.92 3.82 -10.67
N ALA A 160 0.00 2.93 -10.28
CA ALA A 160 -1.03 3.26 -9.31
C ALA A 160 -0.42 3.50 -7.92
N VAL A 161 0.56 2.69 -7.50
CA VAL A 161 1.32 2.90 -6.25
C VAL A 161 1.99 4.27 -6.23
N VAL A 162 2.70 4.62 -7.30
CA VAL A 162 3.36 5.94 -7.41
C VAL A 162 2.35 7.09 -7.39
N THR A 163 1.15 6.88 -7.92
CA THR A 163 0.07 7.86 -7.86
C THR A 163 -0.38 8.12 -6.43
N VAL A 164 -0.53 7.08 -5.61
CA VAL A 164 -0.84 7.18 -4.18
C VAL A 164 0.27 7.91 -3.45
N LEU A 165 1.54 7.46 -3.59
CA LEU A 165 2.69 8.08 -2.94
C LEU A 165 2.77 9.58 -3.23
N LYS A 166 2.48 9.98 -4.46
CA LYS A 166 2.53 11.40 -4.86
C LYS A 166 1.51 12.27 -4.13
N GLN A 167 0.38 11.73 -3.67
CA GLN A 167 -0.64 12.49 -2.95
C GLN A 167 -0.15 12.98 -1.58
N PHE A 168 0.76 12.23 -0.96
CA PHE A 168 1.26 12.52 0.38
C PHE A 168 2.68 13.09 0.38
N THR A 169 3.40 13.01 -0.75
CA THR A 169 4.83 13.38 -0.83
C THR A 169 5.03 14.85 -1.24
N GLU A 170 5.59 15.65 -0.34
CA GLU A 170 6.01 17.02 -0.65
C GLU A 170 7.35 17.07 -1.40
N SER A 171 8.36 16.38 -0.86
CA SER A 171 9.72 16.37 -1.39
C SER A 171 10.47 15.12 -0.96
N CYS A 172 11.43 14.65 -1.75
CA CYS A 172 12.24 13.48 -1.43
C CYS A 172 13.74 13.82 -1.47
N PRO A 173 14.58 13.15 -0.67
CA PRO A 173 16.02 13.16 -0.86
C PRO A 173 16.41 12.79 -2.29
N SER A 174 17.58 13.28 -2.74
CA SER A 174 18.09 12.99 -4.08
C SER A 174 18.15 11.48 -4.33
N GLY A 175 17.58 11.04 -5.45
CA GLY A 175 17.53 9.62 -5.84
C GLY A 175 16.46 8.78 -5.14
N SER A 176 15.63 9.35 -4.25
CA SER A 176 14.58 8.62 -3.53
C SER A 176 13.17 8.81 -4.11
N ALA A 177 12.99 9.72 -5.06
CA ALA A 177 11.70 9.89 -5.73
C ALA A 177 11.39 8.70 -6.66
N PRO A 178 10.10 8.30 -6.79
CA PRO A 178 9.70 7.28 -7.75
C PRO A 178 10.15 7.60 -9.18
N LYS A 179 10.55 6.56 -9.92
CA LYS A 179 11.16 6.70 -11.26
C LYS A 179 10.15 6.86 -12.38
N ILE A 180 8.91 6.43 -12.17
CA ILE A 180 7.83 6.52 -13.14
C ILE A 180 6.90 7.69 -12.82
N ALA A 181 6.24 8.24 -13.84
CA ALA A 181 5.28 9.31 -13.65
C ALA A 181 3.95 8.77 -13.09
N PRO A 182 3.34 9.43 -12.10
CA PRO A 182 2.01 9.06 -11.61
C PRO A 182 0.95 9.21 -12.72
N PHE A 183 -0.24 8.67 -12.47
CA PHE A 183 -1.42 9.01 -13.26
C PHE A 183 -1.76 10.50 -13.08
N PRO A 184 -2.31 11.17 -14.12
CA PRO A 184 -2.80 12.54 -13.98
C PRO A 184 -3.87 12.64 -12.89
N ALA A 185 -3.88 13.75 -12.16
CA ALA A 185 -4.94 14.02 -11.19
C ALA A 185 -6.30 14.10 -11.89
N LEU A 186 -7.33 13.55 -11.24
CA LEU A 186 -8.71 13.68 -11.71
C LEU A 186 -9.20 15.10 -11.42
N ASN A 187 -9.53 15.83 -12.49
CA ASN A 187 -10.17 17.14 -12.38
C ASN A 187 -11.69 16.97 -12.51
N PHE A 188 -12.41 17.09 -11.40
CA PHE A 188 -13.86 17.13 -11.39
C PHE A 188 -14.34 18.57 -11.49
N THR A 189 -15.01 18.92 -12.59
CA THR A 189 -15.80 20.14 -12.68
C THR A 189 -17.27 19.76 -12.58
N SER A 190 -17.89 19.99 -11.43
CA SER A 190 -19.34 19.90 -11.33
C SER A 190 -19.98 21.27 -11.52
N SER A 191 -21.01 21.35 -12.35
CA SER A 191 -21.87 22.54 -12.48
C SER A 191 -23.08 22.50 -11.54
N GLN A 192 -23.29 21.39 -10.81
CA GLN A 192 -24.43 21.19 -9.92
C GLN A 192 -24.01 20.46 -8.63
N PHE A 193 -24.30 21.08 -7.48
CA PHE A 193 -24.14 20.42 -6.19
C PHE A 193 -25.32 19.49 -5.95
N PHE A 194 -25.05 18.19 -5.82
CA PHE A 194 -26.04 17.23 -5.34
C PHE A 194 -25.61 16.76 -3.95
N SER A 195 -26.47 16.92 -2.94
CA SER A 195 -26.19 16.47 -1.57
C SER A 195 -26.01 14.95 -1.46
N ASP A 196 -26.53 14.19 -2.44
CA ASP A 196 -26.50 12.72 -2.48
C ASP A 196 -25.94 12.18 -3.82
N GLY A 197 -25.17 13.00 -4.55
CA GLY A 197 -24.61 12.62 -5.84
C GLY A 197 -23.55 11.53 -5.71
N LYS A 198 -23.78 10.36 -6.32
CA LYS A 198 -22.73 9.35 -6.48
C LYS A 198 -21.79 9.80 -7.59
N VAL A 199 -20.53 10.05 -7.26
CA VAL A 199 -19.47 10.25 -8.25
C VAL A 199 -19.02 8.88 -8.72
N PHE A 200 -19.30 8.55 -9.98
CA PHE A 200 -18.79 7.36 -10.62
C PHE A 200 -17.45 7.70 -11.28
N VAL A 201 -16.36 7.29 -10.64
CA VAL A 201 -15.03 7.30 -11.25
C VAL A 201 -14.81 5.90 -11.81
N GLY A 202 -15.00 5.73 -13.11
CA GLY A 202 -14.62 4.49 -13.78
C GLY A 202 -13.10 4.45 -13.97
N PRO A 203 -12.41 3.35 -13.65
CA PRO A 203 -11.02 3.18 -14.04
C PRO A 203 -10.90 3.22 -15.57
N VAL A 204 -9.80 3.77 -16.05
CA VAL A 204 -9.51 3.84 -17.50
C VAL A 204 -9.27 2.44 -18.08
N ASP A 205 -8.90 1.48 -17.23
CA ASP A 205 -8.60 0.08 -17.57
C ASP A 205 -9.38 -0.91 -16.68
N ALA A 206 -10.63 -0.59 -16.32
CA ALA A 206 -11.46 -1.55 -15.58
C ALA A 206 -11.78 -2.74 -16.47
N SER A 207 -11.30 -3.92 -16.10
CA SER A 207 -11.80 -5.16 -16.70
C SER A 207 -13.01 -5.64 -15.88
N ALA A 208 -14.14 -5.78 -16.56
CA ALA A 208 -15.34 -6.36 -16.00
C ALA A 208 -15.52 -7.75 -16.60
N VAL A 209 -15.40 -8.78 -15.77
CA VAL A 209 -15.75 -10.14 -16.17
C VAL A 209 -17.11 -10.46 -15.58
N ASN A 210 -18.08 -10.77 -16.44
CA ASN A 210 -19.37 -11.28 -16.03
C ASN A 210 -19.28 -12.80 -15.89
N LEU A 211 -19.44 -13.30 -14.67
CA LEU A 211 -19.57 -14.73 -14.38
C LEU A 211 -20.89 -14.93 -13.66
N ASN A 212 -21.83 -15.63 -14.31
CA ASN A 212 -23.15 -15.98 -13.76
C ASN A 212 -23.89 -14.78 -13.12
N ASP A 213 -24.07 -13.70 -13.88
CA ASP A 213 -24.75 -12.47 -13.45
C ASP A 213 -24.07 -11.71 -12.31
N THR A 214 -22.86 -12.11 -11.93
CA THR A 214 -21.99 -11.37 -11.00
C THR A 214 -20.91 -10.66 -11.80
N VAL A 215 -20.85 -9.33 -11.66
CA VAL A 215 -19.81 -8.51 -12.28
C VAL A 215 -18.64 -8.40 -11.30
N TYR A 216 -17.52 -8.97 -11.69
CA TYR A 216 -16.24 -8.80 -10.99
C TYR A 216 -15.52 -7.63 -11.63
N CYS A 217 -15.36 -6.55 -10.86
CA CYS A 217 -14.58 -5.38 -11.28
C CYS A 217 -13.15 -5.55 -10.78
N GLY A 218 -12.21 -5.69 -11.72
CA GLY A 218 -10.79 -5.45 -11.43
C GLY A 218 -10.48 -3.97 -11.64
N PHE A 219 -9.88 -3.35 -10.63
CA PHE A 219 -9.47 -1.94 -10.61
C PHE A 219 -7.96 -1.81 -10.80
#